data_AF-W6YAC6-F1
#
_entry.id   AF-W6YAC6-F1
#
_cell.length_a   1.000
_cell.length_b   1.000
_cell.length_c   1.000
_cell.angle_alpha   90.00
_cell.angle_beta   90.00
_cell.angle_gamma   90.00
#
_symmetry.space_group_name_H-M   'P 1'
#
loop_
_entity.id
_entity.type
_entity.pdbx_description
1 polymer ?
#
loop_
_entity_poly.entity_id
_entity_poly.type
_entity_poly.pdbx_seq_one_letter_code
_entity_poly.pdbx_strand_id
1 'polypeptide(L)'
;MYLTTAILTTTLLTTLTSATIILGHANYNDGHKDTAVWIQGQDACAYTYMGHDSPCAYNGGNFVASNTFHYRIVNCDNGQPFTLQNEDGSKNAEAVLNPIDDLVHCPGGYTMGQTWVF
;
A
#
# COMPACT_ATOMS: atom_id res chain seq x y z
N MET A 1 -29.01 36.40 34.67
CA MET A 1 -29.06 35.01 34.16
C MET A 1 -27.68 34.70 33.59
N TYR A 2 -26.92 33.82 34.24
CA TYR A 2 -25.61 33.38 33.76
C TYR A 2 -25.81 32.11 32.94
N LEU A 3 -25.52 32.16 31.64
CA LEU A 3 -25.53 30.99 30.76
C LEU A 3 -24.11 30.44 30.70
N THR A 4 -23.85 29.40 31.49
CA THR A 4 -22.63 28.59 31.44
C THR A 4 -22.64 27.78 30.14
N THR A 5 -21.78 28.16 29.19
CA THR A 5 -21.57 27.41 27.96
C THR A 5 -20.60 26.27 28.26
N ALA A 6 -21.12 25.04 28.37
CA ALA A 6 -20.28 23.85 28.45
C ALA A 6 -19.73 23.55 27.05
N ILE A 7 -18.43 23.77 26.85
CA ILE A 7 -17.71 23.34 25.65
C ILE A 7 -17.50 21.84 25.78
N LEU A 8 -18.26 21.04 25.02
CA LEU A 8 -17.94 19.62 24.84
C LEU A 8 -16.68 19.51 23.98
N THR A 9 -15.55 19.22 24.61
CA THR A 9 -14.35 18.72 23.94
C THR A 9 -14.61 17.27 23.52
N THR A 10 -15.03 17.05 22.29
CA THR A 10 -14.98 15.74 21.63
C THR A 10 -13.51 15.41 21.36
N THR A 11 -12.88 14.69 22.26
CA THR A 11 -11.66 13.95 21.97
C THR A 11 -12.02 12.85 20.96
N LEU A 12 -11.80 13.11 19.67
CA LEU A 12 -11.77 12.05 18.66
C LEU A 12 -10.61 11.12 19.03
N LEU A 13 -10.92 9.98 19.66
CA LEU A 13 -10.02 8.84 19.65
C LEU A 13 -10.01 8.32 18.21
N THR A 14 -9.05 8.76 17.41
CA THR A 14 -8.73 8.10 16.15
C THR A 14 -8.13 6.74 16.51
N THR A 15 -8.96 5.69 16.47
CA THR A 15 -8.46 4.33 16.40
C THR A 15 -7.63 4.22 15.13
N LEU A 16 -6.32 4.13 15.26
CA LEU A 16 -5.40 3.82 14.16
C LEU A 16 -5.73 2.40 13.69
N THR A 17 -6.67 2.25 12.76
CA THR A 17 -6.87 0.99 12.06
C THR A 17 -5.61 0.75 11.23
N SER A 18 -4.90 -0.34 11.47
CA SER A 18 -3.77 -0.73 10.61
C SER A 18 -4.28 -0.92 9.19
N ALA A 19 -3.75 -0.16 8.24
CA ALA A 19 -4.08 -0.32 6.83
C ALA A 19 -3.33 -1.54 6.28
N THR A 20 -4.05 -2.49 5.69
CA THR A 20 -3.42 -3.59 4.94
C THR A 20 -2.87 -3.04 3.64
N ILE A 21 -1.58 -3.26 3.40
CA ILE A 21 -0.92 -2.83 2.18
C ILE A 21 -0.87 -4.03 1.24
N ILE A 22 -1.25 -3.80 -0.01
CA ILE A 22 -1.22 -4.80 -1.06
C ILE A 22 -0.05 -4.49 -1.98
N LEU A 23 0.77 -5.51 -2.26
CA LEU A 23 1.73 -5.51 -3.34
C LEU A 23 1.23 -6.41 -4.47
N GLY A 24 1.19 -5.84 -5.65
CA GLY A 24 0.68 -6.50 -6.84
C GLY A 24 1.27 -5.87 -8.09
N HIS A 25 0.50 -5.93 -9.16
CA HIS A 25 0.95 -5.46 -10.46
C HIS A 25 -0.15 -4.79 -11.27
N ALA A 26 0.22 -3.77 -12.04
CA ALA A 26 -0.61 -3.23 -13.11
C ALA A 26 -0.18 -3.87 -14.44
N ASN A 27 -1.10 -4.54 -15.13
CA ASN A 27 -0.86 -5.19 -16.42
C ASN A 27 -1.52 -4.37 -17.52
N TYR A 28 -0.73 -3.86 -18.45
CA TYR A 28 -1.19 -2.99 -19.52
C TYR A 28 -1.46 -3.79 -20.79
N ASN A 29 -2.35 -3.27 -21.62
CA ASN A 29 -2.75 -3.91 -22.87
C ASN A 29 -1.61 -4.07 -23.90
N ASP A 30 -0.55 -3.27 -23.79
CA ASP A 30 0.65 -3.36 -24.63
C ASP A 30 1.67 -4.41 -24.12
N GLY A 31 1.34 -5.14 -23.05
CA GLY A 31 2.19 -6.17 -22.44
C GLY A 31 3.16 -5.65 -21.38
N HIS A 32 3.16 -4.34 -21.14
CA HIS A 32 3.92 -3.74 -20.05
C HIS A 32 3.33 -4.12 -18.67
N LYS A 33 4.19 -4.18 -17.66
CA LYS A 33 3.82 -4.54 -16.31
C LYS A 33 4.54 -3.65 -15.30
N ASP A 34 3.77 -3.07 -14.39
CA ASP A 34 4.31 -2.34 -13.24
C ASP A 34 4.15 -3.16 -11.97
N THR A 35 5.14 -3.06 -11.10
CA THR A 35 5.02 -3.35 -9.68
C THR A 35 4.24 -2.21 -9.03
N ALA A 36 3.19 -2.57 -8.30
CA ALA A 36 2.23 -1.63 -7.78
C ALA A 36 1.93 -1.89 -6.31
N VAL A 37 1.70 -0.82 -5.55
CA VAL A 37 1.27 -0.89 -4.15
C VAL A 37 0.03 -0.04 -3.92
N TRP A 38 -0.95 -0.56 -3.17
CA TRP A 38 -2.12 0.19 -2.75
C TRP A 38 -2.63 -0.28 -1.39
N ILE A 39 -3.55 0.48 -0.79
CA ILE A 39 -4.16 0.11 0.49
C ILE A 39 -5.46 -0.66 0.20
N GLN A 40 -5.65 -1.79 0.89
CA GLN A 40 -6.88 -2.55 0.78
C GLN A 40 -8.11 -1.71 1.13
N GLY A 41 -9.14 -1.78 0.28
CA GLY A 41 -10.36 -0.98 0.42
C GLY A 41 -10.27 0.43 -0.18
N GLN A 42 -9.10 0.84 -0.69
CA GLN A 42 -8.96 2.03 -1.53
C GLN A 42 -8.94 1.67 -3.03
N ASP A 43 -9.00 2.69 -3.89
CA ASP A 43 -8.95 2.51 -5.33
C ASP A 43 -7.59 1.97 -5.78
N ALA A 44 -7.57 0.71 -6.24
CA ALA A 44 -6.37 0.06 -6.75
C ALA A 44 -5.84 0.73 -8.04
N CYS A 45 -6.68 1.46 -8.78
CA CYS A 45 -6.25 2.17 -9.98
C CYS A 45 -5.37 3.38 -9.66
N ALA A 46 -5.48 3.94 -8.45
CA ALA A 46 -4.63 5.01 -7.92
C ALA A 46 -3.41 4.46 -7.15
N TYR A 47 -2.80 3.39 -7.67
CA TYR A 47 -1.66 2.74 -7.01
C TYR A 47 -0.40 3.61 -6.95
N THR A 48 0.48 3.24 -6.03
CA THR A 48 1.85 3.75 -5.94
C THR A 48 2.77 2.88 -6.80
N TYR A 49 3.41 3.49 -7.79
CA TYR A 49 4.34 2.84 -8.69
C TYR A 49 5.64 2.43 -7.97
N MET A 50 6.08 1.19 -8.20
CA MET A 50 7.23 0.55 -7.56
C MET A 50 8.24 -0.05 -8.55
N GLY A 51 8.27 0.42 -9.80
CA GLY A 51 9.14 -0.15 -10.84
C GLY A 51 8.41 -1.19 -11.72
N HIS A 52 9.18 -1.92 -12.53
CA HIS A 52 8.63 -2.91 -13.49
C HIS A 52 8.81 -4.38 -13.08
N ASP A 53 9.54 -4.66 -11.99
CA ASP A 53 9.82 -6.04 -11.54
C ASP A 53 9.83 -6.13 -10.01
N SER A 54 10.98 -5.84 -9.41
CA SER A 54 11.19 -5.90 -7.97
C SER A 54 10.83 -4.57 -7.33
N PRO A 55 10.00 -4.55 -6.26
CA PRO A 55 9.71 -3.32 -5.54
C PRO A 55 10.98 -2.70 -4.93
N CYS A 56 12.02 -3.49 -4.64
CA CYS A 56 13.28 -2.98 -4.10
C CYS A 56 14.15 -2.27 -5.15
N ALA A 57 13.97 -2.56 -6.45
CA ALA A 57 14.77 -1.95 -7.51
C ALA A 57 14.38 -0.47 -7.72
N TYR A 58 13.13 -0.12 -7.41
CA TYR A 58 12.65 1.24 -7.45
C TYR A 58 12.94 1.96 -6.14
N ASN A 59 13.75 3.02 -6.18
CA ASN A 59 14.07 3.88 -5.03
C ASN A 59 14.52 3.11 -3.77
N GLY A 60 15.20 1.97 -3.93
CA GLY A 60 15.63 1.12 -2.83
C GLY A 60 14.48 0.53 -1.99
N GLY A 61 13.28 0.42 -2.57
CA GLY A 61 12.06 -0.08 -1.94
C GLY A 61 11.21 0.98 -1.25
N ASN A 62 11.65 2.25 -1.24
CA ASN A 62 10.94 3.31 -0.51
C ASN A 62 9.75 3.85 -1.30
N PHE A 63 8.62 4.03 -0.61
CA PHE A 63 7.40 4.56 -1.20
C PHE A 63 6.54 5.31 -0.18
N VAL A 64 5.61 6.12 -0.69
CA VAL A 64 4.58 6.80 0.10
C VAL A 64 3.26 6.18 -0.26
N ALA A 65 2.62 5.53 0.72
CA ALA A 65 1.29 4.96 0.50
C ALA A 65 0.23 6.07 0.41
N SER A 66 -0.95 5.74 -0.10
CA SER A 66 -2.06 6.69 -0.25
C SER A 66 -2.60 7.25 1.07
N ASN A 67 -2.27 6.64 2.21
CA ASN A 67 -2.49 7.18 3.55
C ASN A 67 -1.41 8.19 4.00
N THR A 68 -0.52 8.62 3.10
CA THR A 68 0.60 9.54 3.31
C THR A 68 1.75 9.04 4.20
N PHE A 69 1.68 7.79 4.69
CA PHE A 69 2.78 7.21 5.45
C PHE A 69 3.88 6.70 4.51
N HIS A 70 5.12 6.83 5.00
CA HIS A 70 6.33 6.40 4.32
C HIS A 70 6.68 4.99 4.77
N TYR A 71 6.96 4.13 3.78
CA TYR A 71 7.31 2.74 4.01
C TYR A 71 8.47 2.32 3.10
N ARG A 72 9.05 1.17 3.43
CA ARG A 72 10.07 0.54 2.61
C ARG A 72 9.84 -0.96 2.50
N ILE A 73 9.85 -1.48 1.28
CA ILE A 73 9.89 -2.93 1.03
C ILE A 73 11.35 -3.36 0.94
N VAL A 74 11.74 -4.39 1.69
CA VAL A 74 13.11 -4.94 1.71
C VAL A 74 13.11 -6.45 1.51
N ASN A 75 14.30 -7.04 1.54
CA ASN A 75 14.57 -8.47 1.38
C ASN A 75 14.25 -9.07 0.00
N CYS A 76 14.17 -8.24 -1.05
CA CYS A 76 13.89 -8.75 -2.41
C CYS A 76 14.99 -9.68 -2.96
N ASP A 77 16.25 -9.50 -2.56
CA ASP A 77 17.39 -10.26 -3.10
C ASP A 77 17.51 -11.69 -2.53
N ASN A 78 16.89 -11.94 -1.37
CA ASN A 78 16.81 -13.28 -0.75
C ASN A 78 15.57 -14.07 -1.23
N GLY A 79 14.80 -13.50 -2.17
CA GLY A 79 13.52 -14.04 -2.61
C GLY A 79 12.36 -13.63 -1.68
N GLN A 80 11.19 -14.22 -1.92
CA GLN A 80 9.99 -14.01 -1.12
C GLN A 80 10.02 -14.85 0.18
N PRO A 81 9.39 -14.40 1.28
CA PRO A 81 8.53 -13.22 1.40
C PRO A 81 9.29 -11.91 1.62
N PHE A 82 8.69 -10.81 1.18
CA PHE A 82 9.21 -9.45 1.40
C PHE A 82 8.89 -8.95 2.81
N THR A 83 9.68 -8.01 3.31
CA THR A 83 9.40 -7.34 4.59
C THR A 83 9.02 -5.88 4.36
N LEU A 84 7.95 -5.42 4.98
CA LEU A 84 7.59 -4.01 5.06
C LEU A 84 8.23 -3.37 6.29
N GLN A 85 8.89 -2.23 6.11
CA GLN A 85 9.45 -1.41 7.17
C GLN A 85 8.73 -0.06 7.22
N ASN A 86 8.66 0.51 8.41
CA ASN A 86 8.29 1.91 8.62
C ASN A 86 9.44 2.84 8.17
N GLU A 87 9.17 4.14 8.13
CA GLU A 87 10.16 5.18 7.78
C GLU A 87 11.43 5.13 8.64
N ASP A 88 11.31 4.78 9.93
CA ASP A 88 12.43 4.66 10.87
C ASP A 88 13.26 3.37 10.69
N GLY A 89 12.89 2.51 9.73
CA GLY A 89 13.53 1.23 9.45
C GLY A 89 13.10 0.10 10.37
N SER A 90 12.18 0.34 11.32
CA SER A 90 11.59 -0.72 12.13
C SER A 90 10.73 -1.64 11.27
N LYS A 91 10.77 -2.95 11.58
CA LYS A 91 9.91 -3.93 10.90
C LYS A 91 8.44 -3.64 11.21
N ASN A 92 7.63 -3.54 10.16
CA ASN A 92 6.18 -3.39 10.25
C ASN A 92 5.49 -4.76 10.06
N ALA A 93 5.67 -5.39 8.90
CA ALA A 93 4.97 -6.63 8.52
C ALA A 93 5.82 -7.51 7.59
N GLU A 94 5.47 -8.80 7.49
CA GLU A 94 6.00 -9.71 6.48
C GLU A 94 4.92 -9.99 5.44
N ALA A 95 5.31 -10.05 4.17
CA ALA A 95 4.41 -10.33 3.07
C ALA A 95 3.82 -11.75 3.19
N VAL A 96 2.51 -11.86 3.02
CA VAL A 96 1.81 -13.14 2.88
C VAL A 96 1.35 -13.28 1.42
N LEU A 97 1.67 -14.42 0.80
CA LEU A 97 1.20 -14.73 -0.55
C LEU A 97 -0.31 -14.85 -0.53
N ASN A 98 -1.00 -13.97 -1.24
CA ASN A 98 -2.45 -13.94 -1.31
C ASN A 98 -2.92 -13.43 -2.68
N PRO A 99 -2.65 -14.18 -3.77
CA PRO A 99 -3.09 -13.82 -5.10
C PRO A 99 -4.62 -13.86 -5.18
N ILE A 100 -5.20 -12.86 -5.85
CA ILE A 100 -6.63 -12.82 -6.16
C ILE A 100 -6.76 -12.86 -7.67
N ASP A 101 -7.54 -13.82 -8.17
CA ASP A 101 -7.76 -14.03 -9.62
C ASP A 101 -8.67 -12.96 -10.24
N ASP A 102 -9.47 -12.28 -9.41
CA ASP A 102 -10.32 -11.17 -9.85
C ASP A 102 -9.48 -9.91 -10.08
N LEU A 103 -9.40 -9.49 -11.35
CA LEU A 103 -8.61 -8.35 -11.77
C LEU A 103 -9.46 -7.08 -11.80
N VAL A 104 -8.97 -6.02 -11.15
CA VAL A 104 -9.63 -4.71 -11.20
C VAL A 104 -9.30 -4.03 -12.52
N HIS A 105 -10.31 -3.63 -13.28
CA HIS A 105 -10.14 -2.94 -14.56
C HIS A 105 -10.09 -1.43 -14.37
N CYS A 106 -9.04 -0.79 -14.86
CA CYS A 106 -8.78 0.63 -14.60
C CYS A 106 -9.03 1.54 -15.81
N PRO A 107 -9.49 2.79 -15.58
CA PRO A 107 -9.60 3.81 -16.62
C PRO A 107 -8.19 4.19 -17.10
N GLY A 108 -7.79 3.63 -18.24
CA GLY A 108 -6.40 3.68 -18.71
C GLY A 108 -6.00 2.46 -19.52
N GLY A 109 -6.82 1.41 -19.51
CA GLY A 109 -6.57 0.22 -20.32
C GLY A 109 -5.53 -0.71 -19.69
N TYR A 110 -5.55 -0.82 -18.36
CA TYR A 110 -4.75 -1.77 -17.60
C TYR A 110 -5.60 -2.45 -16.53
N THR A 111 -5.11 -3.56 -16.00
CA THR A 111 -5.74 -4.32 -14.92
C THR A 111 -4.81 -4.45 -13.72
N MET A 112 -5.38 -4.40 -12.52
CA MET A 112 -4.64 -4.59 -11.27
C MET A 112 -4.81 -6.01 -10.76
N GLY A 113 -3.70 -6.69 -10.50
CA GLY A 113 -3.67 -8.00 -9.87
C GLY A 113 -2.95 -7.95 -8.53
N GLN A 114 -3.57 -8.49 -7.49
CA GLN A 114 -2.97 -8.64 -6.16
C GLN A 114 -2.06 -9.88 -6.12
N THR A 115 -0.96 -9.83 -5.36
CA THR A 115 -0.11 -11.01 -5.14
C THR A 115 0.28 -11.18 -3.67
N TRP A 116 0.60 -10.09 -2.97
CA TRP A 116 1.06 -10.11 -1.59
C TRP A 116 0.28 -9.12 -0.73
N VAL A 117 0.12 -9.45 0.55
CA VAL A 117 -0.47 -8.56 1.56
C VAL A 117 0.48 -8.39 2.74
N PHE A 118 0.52 -7.19 3.29
CA PHE A 118 1.26 -6.81 4.49
C PHE A 118 0.28 -6.35 5.59
#